data_AF-A0A4Y4C3Z9-F1
#
_entry.id   AF-A0A4Y4C3Z9-F1
#
_cell.length_a   1.000
_cell.length_b   1.000
_cell.length_c   1.000
_cell.angle_alpha   90.00
_cell.angle_beta   90.00
_cell.angle_gamma   90.00
#
_symmetry.space_group_name_H-M   'P 1'
#
loop_
_entity.id
_entity.type
_entity.pdbx_description
1 polymer ?
#
loop_
_entity_poly.entity_id
_entity_poly.type
_entity_poly.pdbx_seq_one_letter_code
_entity_poly.pdbx_strand_id
1 'polypeptide(L)'
;MKCAWCDSPLQSAGSRGRTARYCSGRCRTAACRHRKQLPDALDRTPRWIRWADRDGNKVPVNPRGHAINAHRPTNWRPVEDVQDADLRGFVLNGDGIVCIDIDHCLDRAGRPQPWARALLRHFPDTWAEVSPSGNGLHLWGRAQHTGACIRRFHGHRVEVYADGRFITVTGNPVPNCPVILADLQEAIDTLP
;
A
#
# COMPACT_ATOMS: atom_id res chain seq x y z
N MET A 1 -1.04 13.48 -24.02
CA MET A 1 -0.96 12.78 -22.72
C MET A 1 -0.53 13.77 -21.65
N LYS A 2 -0.89 13.56 -20.38
CA LYS A 2 -0.52 14.44 -19.25
C LYS A 2 0.57 13.80 -18.40
N CYS A 3 1.39 14.64 -17.77
CA CYS A 3 2.40 14.20 -16.81
C CYS A 3 1.71 13.54 -15.62
N ALA A 4 2.15 12.34 -15.23
CA ALA A 4 1.59 11.61 -14.08
C ALA A 4 1.94 12.23 -12.69
N TRP A 5 2.41 13.48 -12.65
CA TRP A 5 2.79 14.18 -11.41
C TRP A 5 2.21 15.58 -11.33
N CYS A 6 2.43 16.41 -12.35
CA CYS A 6 2.00 17.81 -12.36
C CYS A 6 0.92 18.12 -13.41
N ASP A 7 0.34 17.08 -14.04
CA ASP A 7 -0.68 17.17 -15.09
C ASP A 7 -0.35 17.99 -16.35
N SER A 8 0.87 18.54 -16.44
CA SER A 8 1.31 19.28 -17.63
C SER A 8 1.30 18.41 -18.89
N PRO A 9 1.00 18.98 -20.07
CA PRO A 9 1.06 18.24 -21.32
C PRO A 9 2.43 17.59 -21.54
N LEU A 10 2.43 16.32 -21.89
CA LEU A 10 3.62 15.60 -22.35
C LEU A 10 3.77 15.80 -23.84
N GLN A 11 4.98 16.15 -24.27
CA GLN A 11 5.32 16.17 -25.68
C GLN A 11 5.10 14.77 -26.27
N SER A 12 4.46 14.71 -27.43
CA SER A 12 4.23 13.48 -28.17
C SER A 12 5.57 12.84 -28.48
N ALA A 13 5.86 11.67 -27.90
CA ALA A 13 6.99 10.87 -28.37
C ALA A 13 6.68 10.47 -29.82
N GLY A 14 7.61 10.70 -30.75
CA GLY A 14 7.49 10.23 -32.12
C GLY A 14 7.22 8.71 -32.17
N SER A 15 6.74 8.23 -33.31
CA SER A 15 6.15 6.89 -33.54
C SER A 15 7.00 5.66 -33.15
N ARG A 16 8.23 5.83 -32.63
CA ARG A 16 9.16 4.75 -32.28
C ARG A 16 9.74 4.84 -30.86
N GLY A 17 9.17 5.68 -29.98
CA GLY A 17 9.67 5.89 -28.61
C GLY A 17 8.75 5.35 -27.51
N ARG A 18 9.34 4.90 -26.39
CA ARG A 18 8.58 4.60 -25.16
C ARG A 18 7.87 5.86 -24.71
N THR A 19 6.58 5.75 -24.44
CA THR A 19 5.74 6.88 -24.08
C THR A 19 6.25 7.54 -22.79
N ALA A 20 6.57 8.83 -22.84
CA ALA A 20 7.00 9.55 -21.65
C ALA A 20 5.86 9.53 -20.61
N ARG A 21 6.18 9.29 -19.34
CA ARG A 21 5.23 9.31 -18.21
C ARG A 21 5.30 10.61 -17.40
N TYR A 22 6.43 11.33 -17.47
CA TYR A 22 6.70 12.55 -16.72
C TYR A 22 7.27 13.63 -17.65
N CYS A 23 6.93 14.91 -17.41
CA CYS A 23 7.34 16.03 -18.26
C CYS A 23 8.81 16.42 -18.08
N SER A 24 9.44 16.04 -16.97
CA SER A 24 10.83 16.38 -16.66
C SER A 24 11.47 15.39 -15.69
N GLY A 25 12.80 15.42 -15.58
CA GLY A 25 13.54 14.71 -14.54
C GLY A 25 13.11 15.14 -13.13
N ARG A 26 12.83 16.44 -12.91
CA ARG A 26 12.31 16.96 -11.63
C ARG A 26 10.98 16.32 -11.26
N CYS A 27 10.02 16.25 -12.19
CA CYS A 27 8.73 15.60 -11.94
C CYS A 27 8.86 14.09 -11.70
N ARG A 28 9.81 13.41 -12.39
CA ARG A 28 10.14 12.01 -12.11
C ARG A 28 10.68 11.83 -10.68
N THR A 29 11.61 12.69 -10.27
CA THR A 29 12.22 12.65 -8.93
C THR A 29 11.20 13.01 -7.84
N ALA A 30 10.37 14.04 -8.05
CA ALA A 30 9.30 14.42 -7.13
C ALA A 30 8.28 13.28 -6.97
N ALA A 31 7.82 12.69 -8.09
CA ALA A 31 6.97 11.51 -8.05
C ALA A 31 7.65 10.31 -7.39
N CYS A 32 8.96 10.13 -7.55
CA CYS A 32 9.72 9.09 -6.83
C CYS A 32 9.77 9.34 -5.32
N ARG A 33 10.03 10.59 -4.89
CA ARG A 33 10.08 10.97 -3.47
C ARG A 33 8.72 10.85 -2.80
N HIS A 34 7.66 11.29 -3.48
CA HIS A 34 6.29 11.13 -2.98
C HIS A 34 5.89 9.66 -2.90
N ARG A 35 6.29 8.83 -3.88
CA ARG A 35 6.20 7.35 -3.83
C ARG A 35 7.07 6.68 -2.76
N LYS A 36 7.62 7.43 -1.83
CA LYS A 36 8.34 6.89 -0.68
C LYS A 36 7.88 7.54 0.63
N GLN A 37 6.85 8.40 0.59
CA GLN A 37 6.31 9.01 1.80
C GLN A 37 5.35 8.03 2.46
N LEU A 38 5.73 7.59 3.64
CA LEU A 38 4.90 6.80 4.53
C LEU A 38 4.17 7.74 5.48
N PRO A 39 2.96 7.37 5.95
CA PRO A 39 2.32 8.06 7.06
C PRO A 39 3.23 8.04 8.30
N ASP A 40 3.33 9.18 9.00
CA ASP A 40 4.12 9.33 10.23
C ASP A 40 3.84 8.21 11.25
N ALA A 41 2.58 7.76 11.34
CA ALA A 41 2.17 6.69 12.23
C ALA A 41 2.80 5.32 11.90
N LEU A 42 3.06 5.03 10.62
CA LEU A 42 3.77 3.81 10.21
C LEU A 42 5.28 4.01 10.32
N ASP A 43 5.78 5.16 9.85
CA ASP A 43 7.20 5.50 9.81
C ASP A 43 7.85 5.45 11.20
N ARG A 44 7.19 6.02 12.22
CA ARG A 44 7.72 6.12 13.59
C ARG A 44 7.55 4.85 14.42
N THR A 45 6.88 3.82 13.90
CA THR A 45 6.56 2.62 14.67
C THR A 45 7.51 1.49 14.31
N PRO A 46 8.37 1.01 15.24
CA PRO A 46 9.45 0.06 14.93
C PRO A 46 8.95 -1.39 14.88
N ARG A 47 8.01 -1.68 13.97
CA ARG A 47 7.47 -3.03 13.69
C ARG A 47 7.56 -3.45 12.25
N TRP A 48 8.64 -3.04 11.61
CA TRP A 48 8.95 -3.38 10.24
C TRP A 48 9.77 -4.65 10.16
N ILE A 49 9.55 -5.40 9.09
CA ILE A 49 10.33 -6.58 8.71
C ILE A 49 10.67 -6.50 7.22
N ARG A 50 11.70 -7.25 6.81
CA ARG A 50 11.96 -7.52 5.40
C ARG A 50 11.25 -8.80 5.00
N TRP A 51 10.68 -8.85 3.81
CA TRP A 51 10.19 -10.09 3.20
C TRP A 51 10.96 -10.42 1.92
N ALA A 52 10.83 -11.66 1.47
CA ALA A 52 11.34 -12.12 0.18
C ALA A 52 10.26 -12.96 -0.50
N ASP A 53 10.18 -12.89 -1.83
CA ASP A 53 9.39 -13.83 -2.60
C ASP A 53 10.08 -15.20 -2.59
N ARG A 54 9.34 -16.22 -2.20
CA ARG A 54 9.74 -17.63 -2.28
C ARG A 54 8.59 -18.40 -2.91
N ASP A 55 8.75 -18.74 -4.17
CA ASP A 55 7.75 -19.49 -4.95
C ASP A 55 6.37 -18.82 -4.94
N GLY A 56 6.34 -17.49 -5.07
CA GLY A 56 5.12 -16.67 -5.03
C GLY A 56 4.62 -16.34 -3.63
N ASN A 57 5.29 -16.83 -2.58
CA ASN A 57 4.93 -16.56 -1.19
C ASN A 57 5.80 -15.43 -0.63
N LYS A 58 5.16 -14.47 0.04
CA LYS A 58 5.85 -13.36 0.70
C LYS A 58 6.31 -13.83 2.09
N VAL A 59 7.57 -14.25 2.21
CA VAL A 59 8.12 -14.85 3.43
C VAL A 59 8.97 -13.82 4.18
N PRO A 60 8.71 -13.55 5.48
CA PRO A 60 9.53 -12.66 6.28
C PRO A 60 10.92 -13.25 6.51
N VAL A 61 11.98 -12.45 6.33
CA VAL A 61 13.37 -12.90 6.37
C VAL A 61 14.27 -11.98 7.19
N ASN A 62 15.33 -12.55 7.77
CA ASN A 62 16.41 -11.78 8.39
C ASN A 62 17.37 -11.19 7.33
N PRO A 63 18.39 -10.39 7.73
CA PRO A 63 19.36 -9.83 6.79
C PRO A 63 20.19 -10.87 6.02
N ARG A 64 20.33 -12.10 6.55
CA ARG A 64 20.98 -13.22 5.86
C ARG A 64 20.05 -13.96 4.90
N GLY A 65 18.79 -13.53 4.80
CA GLY A 65 17.78 -14.14 3.95
C GLY A 65 17.10 -15.37 4.55
N HIS A 66 17.36 -15.76 5.80
CA HIS A 66 16.67 -16.88 6.44
C HIS A 66 15.28 -16.48 6.93
N ALA A 67 14.31 -17.41 6.84
CA ALA A 67 12.96 -17.18 7.29
C ALA A 67 12.91 -16.88 8.80
N ILE A 68 12.05 -15.95 9.19
CA ILE A 68 11.83 -15.55 10.58
C ILE A 68 10.35 -15.59 10.92
N ASN A 69 10.02 -15.59 12.22
CA ASN A 69 8.65 -15.38 12.65
C ASN A 69 8.35 -13.87 12.71
N ALA A 70 7.47 -13.38 11.83
CA ALA A 70 7.07 -11.97 11.79
C ALA A 70 6.35 -11.49 13.06
N HIS A 71 5.79 -12.38 13.88
CA HIS A 71 5.08 -12.04 15.12
C HIS A 71 5.99 -11.99 16.35
N ARG A 72 7.28 -12.32 16.22
CA ARG A 72 8.24 -12.16 17.32
C ARG A 72 8.76 -10.71 17.34
N PRO A 73 8.48 -9.91 18.38
CA PRO A 73 8.92 -8.51 18.43
C PRO A 73 10.44 -8.31 18.33
N THR A 74 11.23 -9.32 18.70
CA THR A 74 12.70 -9.29 18.54
C THR A 74 13.15 -9.19 17.08
N ASN A 75 12.31 -9.57 16.12
CA ASN A 75 12.60 -9.50 14.69
C ASN A 75 12.19 -8.15 14.07
N TRP A 76 11.44 -7.34 14.81
CA TRP A 76 10.94 -6.05 14.36
C TRP A 76 12.03 -5.00 14.39
N ARG A 77 12.04 -4.13 13.38
CA ARG A 77 13.01 -3.06 13.18
C ARG A 77 12.29 -1.73 12.93
N PRO A 78 12.99 -0.60 13.12
CA PRO A 78 12.65 0.68 12.47
C PRO A 78 12.62 0.53 10.94
N VAL A 79 11.88 1.39 10.24
CA VAL A 79 11.72 1.28 8.78
C VAL A 79 13.02 1.56 8.02
N GLU A 80 13.87 2.44 8.58
CA GLU A 80 15.18 2.81 8.05
C GLU A 80 16.17 1.65 8.03
N ASP A 81 16.00 0.68 8.93
CA ASP A 81 16.84 -0.51 9.04
C ASP A 81 16.41 -1.61 8.06
N VAL A 82 15.23 -1.47 7.42
CA VAL A 82 14.77 -2.43 6.41
C VAL A 82 15.34 -2.08 5.05
N GLN A 83 16.33 -2.88 4.66
CA GLN A 83 16.95 -2.86 3.33
C GLN A 83 15.93 -3.20 2.25
N ASP A 84 16.07 -2.52 1.11
CA ASP A 84 15.17 -2.59 -0.04
C ASP A 84 13.74 -2.15 0.29
N ALA A 85 13.41 -0.93 -0.16
CA ALA A 85 12.12 -0.33 0.14
C ALA A 85 10.93 -1.11 -0.44
N ASP A 86 11.15 -1.84 -1.52
CA ASP A 86 10.10 -2.60 -2.20
C ASP A 86 9.80 -3.94 -1.48
N LEU A 87 10.66 -4.34 -0.54
CA LEU A 87 10.59 -5.60 0.22
C LEU A 87 10.26 -5.39 1.70
N ARG A 88 9.58 -4.28 2.03
CA ARG A 88 9.15 -3.95 3.39
C ARG A 88 7.82 -4.59 3.72
N GLY A 89 7.70 -5.00 4.98
CA GLY A 89 6.43 -5.41 5.58
C GLY A 89 6.24 -4.75 6.94
N PHE A 90 5.01 -4.39 7.25
CA PHE A 90 4.62 -3.82 8.54
C PHE A 90 3.78 -4.83 9.30
N VAL A 91 4.16 -5.11 10.54
CA VAL A 91 3.46 -6.11 11.38
C VAL A 91 2.25 -5.46 12.05
N LEU A 92 1.09 -6.09 11.93
CA LEU A 92 -0.11 -5.72 12.66
C LEU A 92 -0.18 -6.52 13.97
N ASN A 93 -0.39 -5.83 15.08
CA ASN A 93 -0.37 -6.42 16.42
C ASN A 93 -1.61 -6.07 17.27
N GLY A 94 -2.67 -5.53 16.67
CA GLY A 94 -3.92 -5.23 17.36
C GLY A 94 -3.90 -3.92 18.15
N ASP A 95 -2.95 -3.02 17.89
CA ASP A 95 -2.83 -1.73 18.59
C ASP A 95 -3.71 -0.61 18.00
N GLY A 96 -4.61 -0.98 17.08
CA GLY A 96 -5.53 -0.07 16.42
C GLY A 96 -5.09 0.40 15.04
N ILE A 97 -3.89 0.05 14.54
CA ILE A 97 -3.57 0.19 13.11
C ILE A 97 -4.17 -0.98 12.34
N VAL A 98 -4.93 -0.66 11.30
CA VAL A 98 -5.57 -1.66 10.42
C VAL A 98 -5.18 -1.45 8.95
N CYS A 99 -5.25 -2.54 8.20
CA CYS A 99 -5.10 -2.51 6.75
C CYS A 99 -6.28 -3.22 6.09
N ILE A 100 -6.88 -2.57 5.10
CA ILE A 100 -7.87 -3.15 4.20
C ILE A 100 -7.15 -3.53 2.90
N ASP A 101 -7.11 -4.82 2.61
CA ASP A 101 -6.51 -5.39 1.40
C ASP A 101 -7.57 -5.67 0.35
N ILE A 102 -7.32 -5.17 -0.86
CA ILE A 102 -8.26 -5.21 -1.99
C ILE A 102 -7.53 -5.72 -3.23
N ASP A 103 -7.69 -7.01 -3.50
CA ASP A 103 -7.11 -7.67 -4.65
C ASP A 103 -7.80 -7.31 -5.98
N HIS A 104 -6.99 -7.31 -7.06
CA HIS A 104 -7.46 -7.21 -8.45
C HIS A 104 -8.39 -6.02 -8.73
N CYS A 105 -8.23 -4.90 -8.01
CA CYS A 105 -9.12 -3.75 -8.10
C CYS A 105 -8.67 -2.67 -9.10
N LEU A 106 -7.48 -2.83 -9.71
CA LEU A 106 -6.95 -1.91 -10.73
C LEU A 106 -7.04 -2.49 -12.15
N ASP A 107 -7.31 -1.63 -13.13
CA ASP A 107 -7.26 -1.96 -14.56
C ASP A 107 -5.82 -2.00 -15.09
N ARG A 108 -5.63 -2.37 -16.37
CA ARG A 108 -4.30 -2.41 -17.03
C ARG A 108 -3.58 -1.06 -17.07
N ALA A 109 -4.31 0.05 -16.90
CA ALA A 109 -3.76 1.40 -16.83
C ALA A 109 -3.49 1.85 -15.38
N GLY A 110 -3.72 0.99 -14.38
CA GLY A 110 -3.55 1.29 -12.95
C GLY A 110 -4.68 2.14 -12.37
N ARG A 111 -5.86 2.19 -13.02
CA ARG A 111 -7.01 2.95 -12.53
C ARG A 111 -7.96 2.01 -11.76
N PRO A 112 -8.54 2.45 -10.63
CA PRO A 112 -9.49 1.62 -9.92
C PRO A 112 -10.72 1.31 -10.79
N GLN A 113 -11.13 0.03 -10.78
CA GLN A 113 -12.35 -0.45 -11.42
C GLN A 113 -13.61 0.23 -10.82
N PRO A 114 -14.77 0.20 -11.51
CA PRO A 114 -15.98 0.90 -11.03
C PRO A 114 -16.40 0.56 -9.60
N TRP A 115 -16.40 -0.73 -9.24
CA TRP A 115 -16.71 -1.19 -7.88
C TRP A 115 -15.65 -0.72 -6.89
N ALA A 116 -14.37 -0.75 -7.27
CA ALA A 116 -13.28 -0.30 -6.42
C ALA A 116 -13.34 1.20 -6.16
N ARG A 117 -13.71 2.02 -7.16
CA ARG A 117 -13.97 3.45 -6.95
C ARG A 117 -15.13 3.70 -5.98
N ALA A 118 -16.17 2.88 -6.03
CA ALA A 118 -17.29 2.98 -5.09
C ALA A 118 -16.87 2.60 -3.67
N LEU A 119 -16.07 1.54 -3.53
CA LEU A 119 -15.48 1.14 -2.25
C LEU A 119 -14.53 2.21 -1.70
N LEU A 120 -13.66 2.79 -2.52
CA LEU A 120 -12.77 3.87 -2.10
C LEU A 120 -13.54 5.11 -1.59
N ARG A 121 -14.74 5.39 -2.13
CA ARG A 121 -15.62 6.47 -1.64
C ARG A 121 -16.36 6.12 -0.35
N HIS A 122 -16.41 4.85 0.03
CA HIS A 122 -17.00 4.40 1.29
C HIS A 122 -16.08 4.71 2.48
N PHE A 123 -14.76 4.69 2.26
CA PHE A 123 -13.79 5.06 3.28
C PHE A 123 -13.51 6.56 3.27
N PRO A 124 -13.21 7.16 4.44
CA PRO A 124 -12.69 8.52 4.47
C PRO A 124 -11.31 8.59 3.81
N ASP A 125 -10.90 9.81 3.46
CA ASP A 125 -9.58 10.08 2.88
C ASP A 125 -8.47 9.63 3.84
N THR A 126 -7.88 8.47 3.55
CA THR A 126 -6.80 7.84 4.30
C THR A 126 -5.71 7.39 3.35
N TRP A 127 -4.53 7.05 3.89
CA TRP A 127 -3.43 6.56 3.07
C TRP A 127 -3.75 5.23 2.40
N ALA A 128 -3.55 5.20 1.09
CA ALA A 128 -3.77 4.06 0.24
C ALA A 128 -2.57 3.91 -0.70
N GLU A 129 -2.11 2.68 -0.88
CA GLU A 129 -0.98 2.35 -1.74
C GLU A 129 -1.32 1.22 -2.70
N VAL A 130 -0.58 1.15 -3.81
CA VAL A 130 -0.65 0.02 -4.72
C VAL A 130 0.12 -1.15 -4.10
N SER A 131 -0.54 -2.30 -3.97
CA SER A 131 0.07 -3.55 -3.48
C SER A 131 1.26 -4.00 -4.36
N PRO A 132 2.13 -4.91 -3.88
CA PRO A 132 3.28 -5.37 -4.66
C PRO A 132 2.94 -6.04 -6.00
N SER A 133 1.75 -6.61 -6.15
CA SER A 133 1.29 -7.20 -7.41
C SER A 133 1.03 -6.17 -8.51
N GLY A 134 0.90 -4.89 -8.14
CA GLY A 134 0.57 -3.80 -9.06
C GLY A 134 -0.89 -3.75 -9.50
N ASN A 135 -1.75 -4.67 -9.06
CA ASN A 135 -3.15 -4.73 -9.46
C ASN A 135 -4.16 -4.67 -8.29
N GLY A 136 -3.69 -4.70 -7.04
CA GLY A 136 -4.48 -4.50 -5.82
C GLY A 136 -4.08 -3.23 -5.06
N LEU A 137 -4.85 -2.90 -4.03
CA LEU A 137 -4.63 -1.73 -3.16
C LEU A 137 -4.61 -2.15 -1.69
N HIS A 138 -3.77 -1.50 -0.90
CA HIS A 138 -3.88 -1.49 0.56
C HIS A 138 -4.39 -0.12 1.01
N LEU A 139 -5.44 -0.08 1.83
CA LEU A 139 -5.86 1.13 2.54
C LEU A 139 -5.50 0.96 4.00
N TRP A 140 -4.86 1.98 4.57
CA TRP A 140 -4.37 1.96 5.93
C TRP A 140 -5.14 2.96 6.78
N GLY A 141 -5.41 2.64 8.03
CA GLY A 141 -6.03 3.59 8.95
C GLY A 141 -6.07 3.09 10.38
N ARG A 142 -6.95 3.69 11.18
CA ARG A 142 -7.16 3.34 12.58
C ARG A 142 -8.55 2.76 12.82
N ALA A 143 -8.64 1.68 13.58
CA ALA A 143 -9.91 1.12 14.04
C ALA A 143 -9.67 0.18 15.24
N GLN A 144 -10.63 0.09 16.14
CA GLN A 144 -10.69 -0.93 17.18
C GLN A 144 -11.24 -2.23 16.56
N HIS A 145 -10.33 -3.03 16.01
CA HIS A 145 -10.66 -4.31 15.39
C HIS A 145 -9.68 -5.38 15.84
N THR A 146 -10.13 -6.64 15.86
CA THR A 146 -9.30 -7.79 16.26
C THR A 146 -9.31 -8.84 15.16
N GLY A 147 -8.16 -9.43 14.89
CA GLY A 147 -8.02 -10.48 13.91
C GLY A 147 -8.15 -10.02 12.46
N ALA A 148 -8.70 -10.92 11.66
CA ALA A 148 -8.96 -10.72 10.24
C ALA A 148 -10.45 -10.92 9.96
N CYS A 149 -10.96 -10.12 9.03
CA CYS A 149 -12.36 -10.14 8.65
C CYS A 149 -12.49 -10.03 7.13
N ILE A 150 -13.28 -10.91 6.52
CA ILE A 150 -13.57 -10.86 5.08
C ILE A 150 -14.98 -10.33 4.89
N ARG A 151 -15.10 -9.23 4.15
CA ARG A 151 -16.37 -8.63 3.70
C ARG A 151 -16.56 -8.82 2.19
N ARG A 152 -17.75 -8.52 1.70
CA ARG A 152 -18.05 -8.55 0.26
C ARG A 152 -18.65 -7.23 -0.19
N PHE A 153 -17.97 -6.57 -1.12
CA PHE A 153 -18.46 -5.35 -1.74
C PHE A 153 -18.70 -5.58 -3.22
N HIS A 154 -19.95 -5.47 -3.68
CA HIS A 154 -20.34 -5.74 -5.07
C HIS A 154 -19.86 -7.12 -5.58
N GLY A 155 -19.85 -8.14 -4.70
CA GLY A 155 -19.38 -9.49 -5.04
C GLY A 155 -17.86 -9.69 -4.99
N HIS A 156 -17.08 -8.64 -4.71
CA HIS A 156 -15.62 -8.71 -4.56
C HIS A 156 -15.22 -8.83 -3.08
N ARG A 157 -14.15 -9.58 -2.81
CA ARG A 157 -13.62 -9.74 -1.44
C ARG A 157 -12.92 -8.45 -1.00
N VAL A 158 -13.18 -8.07 0.24
CA VAL A 158 -12.49 -6.98 0.94
C VAL A 158 -11.99 -7.55 2.25
N GLU A 159 -10.69 -7.60 2.45
CA GLU A 159 -10.09 -8.19 3.64
C GLU A 159 -9.65 -7.10 4.60
N VAL A 160 -10.10 -7.14 5.85
CA VAL A 160 -9.69 -6.22 6.91
C VAL A 160 -8.78 -6.97 7.87
N TYR A 161 -7.59 -6.41 8.13
CA TYR A 161 -6.60 -6.98 9.03
C TYR A 161 -6.25 -5.99 10.14
N ALA A 162 -6.19 -6.48 11.37
CA ALA A 162 -5.81 -5.68 12.55
C ALA A 162 -4.68 -6.31 13.37
N ASP A 163 -4.50 -7.64 13.30
CA ASP A 163 -3.42 -8.35 13.97
C ASP A 163 -3.03 -9.64 13.21
N GLY A 164 -2.11 -10.42 13.79
CA GLY A 164 -1.85 -11.80 13.37
C GLY A 164 -1.20 -11.96 12.00
N ARG A 165 -0.92 -10.87 11.28
CA ARG A 165 -0.23 -10.85 9.98
C ARG A 165 0.70 -9.63 9.86
N PHE A 166 1.68 -9.73 8.97
CA PHE A 166 2.30 -8.53 8.42
C PHE A 166 1.66 -8.23 7.06
N ILE A 167 1.64 -6.96 6.69
CA ILE A 167 1.20 -6.51 5.37
C ILE A 167 2.42 -5.97 4.65
N THR A 168 2.56 -6.30 3.38
CA THR A 168 3.63 -5.73 2.56
C THR A 168 3.35 -4.29 2.26
N VAL A 169 4.37 -3.44 2.36
CA VAL A 169 4.27 -2.01 2.13
C VAL A 169 5.16 -1.65 0.96
N THR A 170 4.59 -1.02 -0.07
CA THR A 170 5.34 -0.59 -1.25
C THR A 170 5.75 0.88 -1.15
N GLY A 171 5.06 1.65 -0.32
CA GLY A 171 5.22 3.10 -0.24
C GLY A 171 4.72 3.82 -1.48
N ASN A 172 4.06 3.14 -2.43
CA ASN A 172 3.60 3.70 -3.70
C ASN A 172 2.14 4.19 -3.56
N PRO A 173 1.90 5.45 -3.15
CA PRO A 173 0.57 5.94 -2.86
C PRO A 173 -0.28 5.99 -4.14
N VAL A 174 -1.58 5.80 -3.96
CA VAL A 174 -2.57 6.12 -4.98
C VAL A 174 -2.49 7.63 -5.28
N PRO A 175 -2.60 8.09 -6.54
CA PRO A 175 -2.55 9.51 -6.85
C PRO A 175 -3.58 10.32 -6.05
N ASN A 176 -3.15 11.49 -5.54
CA ASN A 176 -3.96 12.41 -4.72
C ASN A 176 -4.43 11.85 -3.37
N CYS A 177 -3.88 10.73 -2.93
CA CYS A 177 -4.19 10.15 -1.63
C CYS A 177 -3.40 10.87 -0.52
N PRO A 178 -4.03 11.22 0.62
CA PRO A 178 -3.31 11.84 1.74
C PRO A 178 -2.35 10.84 2.40
N VAL A 179 -1.27 11.34 3.00
CA VAL A 179 -0.26 10.51 3.67
C VAL A 179 -0.54 10.47 5.18
N ILE A 180 -1.76 10.08 5.55
CA ILE A 180 -2.24 10.01 6.95
C ILE A 180 -2.99 8.70 7.21
N LEU A 181 -3.10 8.30 8.47
CA LEU A 181 -4.01 7.22 8.88
C LEU A 181 -5.28 7.83 9.48
N ALA A 182 -6.38 7.83 8.72
CA ALA A 182 -7.68 8.29 9.19
C ALA A 182 -8.35 7.26 10.13
N ASP A 183 -9.40 7.68 10.83
CA ASP A 183 -10.29 6.77 11.55
C ASP A 183 -11.20 6.04 10.54
N LEU A 184 -11.14 4.71 10.55
CA LEU A 184 -11.88 3.85 9.63
C LEU A 184 -12.98 3.06 10.33
N GLN A 185 -13.21 3.26 11.63
CA GLN A 185 -14.11 2.42 12.43
C GLN A 185 -15.52 2.36 11.82
N GLU A 186 -16.17 3.51 11.65
CA GLU A 186 -17.52 3.59 11.10
C GLU A 186 -17.60 3.00 9.68
N ALA A 187 -16.60 3.29 8.85
CA ALA A 187 -16.54 2.77 7.48
C ALA A 187 -16.39 1.24 7.47
N ILE A 188 -15.56 0.66 8.34
CA ILE A 188 -15.39 -0.79 8.46
C ILE A 188 -16.67 -1.45 8.98
N ASP A 189 -17.32 -0.86 9.98
CA ASP A 189 -18.54 -1.41 10.59
C ASP A 189 -19.73 -1.40 9.64
N THR A 190 -19.78 -0.42 8.72
CA THR A 190 -20.83 -0.27 7.71
C THR A 190 -20.51 -0.95 6.38
N LEU A 191 -19.39 -1.67 6.28
CA LEU A 191 -19.12 -2.51 5.11
C LEU A 191 -20.21 -3.59 4.98
N PRO A 192 -20.80 -3.77 3.78
CA PRO A 192 -21.83 -4.78 3.54
C PRO A 192 -21.32 -6.23 3.60
#